data_AF-A0A1M6WBL0-F1
#
_entry.id   AF-A0A1M6WBL0-F1
#
_cell.length_a   1.000
_cell.length_b   1.000
_cell.length_c   1.000
_cell.angle_alpha   90.00
_cell.angle_beta   90.00
_cell.angle_gamma   90.00
#
_symmetry.space_group_name_H-M   'P 1'
#
loop_
_entity.id
_entity.type
_entity.pdbx_description
1 polymer ?
#
loop_
_entity_poly.entity_id
_entity_poly.type
_entity_poly.pdbx_seq_one_letter_code
_entity_poly.pdbx_strand_id
1 'polypeptide(L)' 'MVAVLVIHVYNDYYSFHIMADGKEVPLGIAHTRYLSSEVAGGFTGVIIGLYAYGVNCGNYAEFTNLRCEYFE' A
#
# COMPACT_ATOMS: atom_id res chain seq x y z
N MET A 1 -20.07 -2.61 4.24
CA MET A 1 -19.10 -3.15 3.27
C MET A 1 -17.72 -2.87 3.85
N VAL A 2 -16.93 -3.91 4.13
CA VAL A 2 -15.55 -3.76 4.61
C VAL A 2 -14.65 -3.99 3.41
N ALA A 3 -13.94 -2.95 2.99
CA ALA A 3 -12.94 -3.07 1.93
C ALA A 3 -11.58 -3.40 2.55
N VAL A 4 -10.83 -4.29 1.90
CA VAL A 4 -9.43 -4.58 2.28
C VAL A 4 -8.53 -4.04 1.18
N LEU A 5 -7.52 -3.25 1.56
CA LEU A 5 -6.47 -2.81 0.65
C LEU A 5 -5.38 -3.87 0.60
N VAL A 6 -4.95 -4.23 -0.60
CA VAL A 6 -3.94 -5.26 -0.83
C VAL A 6 -2.83 -4.68 -1.71
N ILE A 7 -1.58 -4.94 -1.32
CA ILE A 7 -0.39 -4.56 -2.10
C ILE A 7 0.41 -5.83 -2.34
N HIS A 8 0.51 -6.24 -3.60
CA HIS A 8 1.45 -7.29 -4.01
C HIS A 8 2.78 -6.62 -4.39
N VAL A 9 3.86 -7.08 -3.77
CA VAL A 9 5.19 -6.51 -3.94
C VAL A 9 6.03 -7.44 -4.79
N TYR A 10 6.51 -6.94 -5.92
CA TYR A 10 7.49 -7.61 -6.79
C TYR A 10 8.78 -6.79 -6.84
N ASN A 11 9.84 -7.37 -7.39
CA ASN A 11 11.14 -6.68 -7.49
C ASN A 11 11.08 -5.42 -8.36
N ASP A 12 10.26 -5.43 -9.41
CA ASP A 12 10.20 -4.40 -10.45
C ASP A 12 8.96 -3.48 -10.36
N TYR A 13 7.91 -3.91 -9.66
CA TYR A 13 6.72 -3.10 -9.42
C TYR A 13 5.95 -3.50 -8.15
N TYR A 14 5.17 -2.53 -7.64
CA TYR A 14 4.06 -2.75 -6.71
C TYR A 14 2.77 -2.86 -7.51
N SER A 15 1.89 -3.80 -7.14
CA SER A 15 0.54 -3.92 -7.69
C SER A 15 -0.49 -3.63 -6.59
N PHE A 16 -1.37 -2.67 -6.84
CA PHE A 16 -2.36 -2.19 -5.88
C PHE A 16 -3.74 -2.75 -6.20
N HIS A 17 -4.40 -3.30 -5.18
CA HIS A 17 -5.70 -3.96 -5.30
C HIS A 17 -6.63 -3.57 -4.16
N ILE A 18 -7.92 -3.78 -4.39
CA ILE A 18 -8.96 -3.73 -3.38
C ILE A 18 -9.73 -5.06 -3.38
N MET A 19 -9.91 -5.64 -2.21
CA MET A 19 -10.84 -6.74 -2.01
C MET A 19 -12.20 -6.15 -1.65
N ALA A 20 -13.17 -6.30 -2.54
CA ALA A 20 -14.55 -5.88 -2.35
C ALA A 20 -15.49 -7.03 -2.73
N ASP A 21 -16.47 -7.33 -1.88
CA ASP A 21 -17.46 -8.39 -2.11
C ASP A 21 -16.84 -9.76 -2.44
N GLY A 22 -15.71 -10.09 -1.79
CA GLY A 22 -14.99 -11.35 -1.98
C GLY A 22 -14.20 -11.44 -3.29
N LYS A 23 -14.09 -10.35 -4.04
CA LYS A 23 -13.34 -10.28 -5.29
C LYS A 23 -12.20 -9.27 -5.18
N GLU A 24 -11.02 -9.69 -5.60
CA GLU A 24 -9.87 -8.80 -5.74
C GLU A 24 -9.96 -8.04 -7.07
N VAL A 25 -9.86 -6.71 -7.00
CA VAL A 25 -9.95 -5.82 -8.14
C VAL A 25 -8.64 -5.03 -8.27
N PRO A 26 -7.96 -5.10 -9.44
CA PRO A 26 -6.73 -4.35 -9.67
C PRO A 26 -7.03 -2.86 -9.84
N LEU A 27 -6.24 -2.02 -9.17
CA LEU A 27 -6.31 -0.56 -9.25
C LEU A 27 -5.17 0.05 -10.07
N GLY A 28 -4.01 -0.60 -10.09
CA GLY A 28 -2.87 -0.15 -10.88
C GLY A 28 -1.54 -0.74 -10.43
N ILE A 29 -0.47 -0.32 -11.12
CA ILE A 29 0.92 -0.70 -10.82
C ILE A 29 1.82 0.53 -10.73
N ALA A 30 2.90 0.43 -9.96
CA ALA A 30 3.96 1.44 -9.92
C ALA A 30 5.34 0.79 -9.84
N HIS A 31 6.32 1.30 -10.60
CA HIS A 31 7.67 0.74 -10.61
C HIS A 31 8.44 1.05 -9.32
N THR A 32 9.08 0.01 -8.77
CA THR A 32 9.87 0.09 -7.52
C THR A 32 11.06 1.04 -7.63
N ARG A 33 11.67 1.14 -8.81
CA ARG A 33 12.85 1.99 -9.08
C ARG A 33 12.65 3.46 -8.72
N TYR A 34 11.41 3.97 -8.78
CA TYR A 34 11.14 5.37 -8.47
C TYR A 34 11.19 5.68 -6.96
N LEU A 35 11.13 4.65 -6.11
CA LEU A 35 11.29 4.75 -4.67
C LEU A 35 12.67 4.25 -4.20
N SER A 36 13.58 3.91 -5.12
CA SER A 36 14.92 3.47 -4.76
C SER A 36 15.72 4.63 -4.18
N SER A 37 16.69 4.33 -3.31
CA SER A 37 17.54 5.37 -2.70
C SER A 37 18.36 6.13 -3.75
N GLU A 38 18.65 5.52 -4.91
CA GLU A 38 19.32 6.17 -6.04
C GLU A 38 18.48 7.25 -6.71
N VAL A 39 17.15 7.12 -6.68
CA VAL A 39 16.22 8.08 -7.31
C VAL A 39 15.66 9.06 -6.29
N ALA A 40 15.23 8.58 -5.12
CA ALA A 40 14.67 9.41 -4.06
C ALA A 40 15.75 10.15 -3.25
N GLY A 41 17.00 9.68 -3.31
CA GLY A 41 18.10 10.16 -2.49
C GLY A 41 17.98 9.72 -1.03
N GLY A 42 19.00 10.07 -0.23
CA GLY A 42 19.03 9.77 1.21
C GLY A 42 19.52 8.36 1.56
N PHE A 43 19.28 7.95 2.81
CA PHE A 43 19.79 6.70 3.41
C PHE A 43 18.68 5.82 4.03
N THR A 44 17.45 5.96 3.53
CA THR A 44 16.28 5.22 4.03
C THR A 44 15.75 4.25 2.98
N GLY A 45 14.93 3.30 3.43
CA GLY A 45 14.20 2.36 2.57
C GLY A 45 12.70 2.63 2.54
N VAL A 46 11.98 1.81 1.75
CA VAL A 46 10.52 1.89 1.62
C VAL A 46 9.83 1.37 2.89
N ILE A 47 8.78 2.06 3.32
CA ILE A 47 7.90 1.64 4.41
C ILE A 47 6.48 1.52 3.86
N ILE A 48 5.80 0.40 4.17
CA ILE A 48 4.36 0.25 3.96
C ILE A 48 3.67 0.66 5.26
N GLY A 49 2.95 1.79 5.22
CA GLY A 49 2.31 2.38 6.40
C GLY A 49 0.82 2.64 6.19
N LEU A 50 0.06 2.52 7.27
CA LEU A 50 -1.34 2.94 7.32
C LEU A 50 -1.39 4.46 7.53
N TYR A 51 -2.21 5.15 6.73
CA TYR A 51 -2.27 6.61 6.73
C TYR A 51 -3.71 7.10 6.65
N ALA A 52 -4.02 8.12 7.45
CA ALA A 52 -5.29 8.83 7.44
C ALA A 52 -5.03 10.33 7.45
N TYR A 53 -5.78 11.07 6.64
CA TYR A 53 -5.69 12.53 6.56
C TYR A 53 -7.08 13.12 6.41
N GLY A 54 -7.33 14.20 7.16
CA GLY A 54 -8.57 14.97 7.07
C GLY A 54 -8.26 16.45 7.28
N VAL A 55 -8.65 17.29 6.32
CA VAL A 55 -8.35 18.73 6.30
C VAL A 55 -8.75 19.44 7.59
N ASN A 56 -9.90 19.07 8.17
CA ASN A 56 -10.45 19.68 9.38
C ASN A 56 -10.30 18.80 10.63
N CYS A 57 -9.53 17.71 10.57
CA CYS A 57 -9.36 16.73 11.66
C CYS A 57 -10.67 16.14 12.23
N GLY A 58 -11.81 16.29 11.53
CA GLY A 58 -13.13 15.84 11.99
C GLY A 58 -13.45 14.37 11.67
N ASN A 59 -12.58 13.69 10.93
CA ASN A 59 -12.76 12.30 10.53
C ASN A 59 -11.59 11.46 11.04
N TYR A 60 -11.87 10.21 11.38
CA TYR A 60 -10.88 9.19 11.69
C TYR A 60 -11.05 8.00 10.74
N ALA A 61 -9.98 7.27 10.50
CA ALA A 61 -10.01 5.99 9.81
C ALA A 61 -9.62 4.90 10.81
N GLU A 62 -10.41 3.83 10.84
CA GLU A 62 -10.11 2.65 11.64
C GLU A 62 -9.52 1.59 10.72
N PHE A 63 -8.34 1.10 11.07
CA PHE A 63 -7.66 0.01 10.37
C PHE A 63 -7.59 -1.20 11.30
N THR A 64 -7.98 -2.35 10.80
CA THR A 64 -7.96 -3.62 11.54
C THR A 64 -7.29 -4.69 10.68
N ASN A 65 -6.80 -5.76 11.32
CA ASN A 65 -6.28 -6.94 10.62
C ASN A 65 -5.15 -6.66 9.61
N LEU A 66 -4.21 -5.76 9.95
CA LEU A 66 -3.00 -5.57 9.14
C LEU A 66 -2.23 -6.90 9.05
N ARG A 67 -1.97 -7.36 7.82
CA ARG A 67 -1.16 -8.54 7.54
C ARG A 67 -0.02 -8.16 6.60
N CYS A 68 1.17 -8.67 6.92
CA CYS A 68 2.35 -8.59 6.07
C CYS A 68 2.88 -10.02 5.95
N GLU A 69 2.78 -10.58 4.76
CA GLU A 69 3.11 -11.97 4.48
C GLU A 69 4.19 -12.00 3.41
N TYR A 70 5.20 -12.84 3.63
CA TYR A 70 6.27 -13.09 2.67
C TYR A 70 6.01 -14.46 2.05
N PHE A 71 5.92 -14.50 0.73
CA PHE A 71 5.80 -15.74 -0.03
C PHE A 71 7.17 -16.08 -0.61
N GLU A 72 7.60 -17.33 -0.48
CA GLU A 72 8.86 -17.85 -1.03
C GLU A 72 8.81 -18.01 -2.56
#